data_AF-A0A6V7K8H0-F1
#
_entry.id   AF-A0A6V7K8H0-F1
#
_cell.length_a   1.000
_cell.length_b   1.000
_cell.length_c   1.000
_cell.angle_alpha   90.00
_cell.angle_beta   90.00
_cell.angle_gamma   90.00
#
_symmetry.space_group_name_H-M   'P 1'
#
loop_
_entity.id
_entity.type
_entity.pdbx_description
1 polymer ?
#
loop_
_entity_poly.entity_id
_entity_poly.type
_entity_poly.pdbx_seq_one_letter_code
_entity_poly.pdbx_strand_id
1 'polypeptide(L)'
;SRINTSDWNDFEEMYRVLDGDLRPLTPDNTDTQSMEIFQLHKLIAKDYLKVQTDVALAGQRKREALQKMSKMEATDKLEIQKLTDEK
;
A
#
# COMPACT_ATOMS: atom_id res chain seq x y z
N SER A 1 -1.15 -12.99 -0.57
CA SER A 1 0.12 -12.97 0.17
C SER A 1 0.37 -11.55 0.65
N ARG A 2 0.85 -11.35 1.88
CA ARG A 2 1.31 -10.03 2.35
C ARG A 2 2.76 -9.88 1.89
N ILE A 3 3.04 -8.94 0.99
CA ILE A 3 4.40 -8.68 0.55
C ILE A 3 5.10 -7.92 1.67
N ASN A 4 6.09 -8.56 2.29
CA ASN A 4 6.94 -7.93 3.30
C ASN A 4 7.96 -7.05 2.58
N THR A 5 7.80 -5.73 2.67
CA THR A 5 8.56 -4.76 1.87
C THR A 5 9.97 -4.48 2.40
N SER A 6 10.42 -5.18 3.44
CA SER A 6 11.76 -5.01 4.01
C SER A 6 12.88 -5.66 3.19
N ASP A 7 12.55 -6.55 2.24
CA ASP A 7 13.50 -7.35 1.46
C ASP A 7 13.50 -7.07 -0.05
N TRP A 8 13.09 -5.87 -0.48
CA TRP A 8 13.25 -5.42 -1.87
C TRP A 8 14.72 -5.10 -2.23
N ASN A 9 15.64 -6.01 -1.92
CA ASN A 9 17.02 -5.96 -2.38
C ASN A 9 17.16 -6.54 -3.79
N ASP A 10 16.16 -7.28 -4.27
CA ASP A 10 16.13 -7.81 -5.63
C ASP A 10 15.30 -6.89 -6.54
N PHE A 11 16.00 -6.01 -7.27
CA PHE A 11 15.38 -5.01 -8.15
C PHE A 11 14.51 -5.65 -9.25
N GLU A 12 14.78 -6.89 -9.63
CA GLU A 12 13.98 -7.58 -10.64
C GLU A 12 12.58 -7.95 -10.15
N GLU A 13 12.44 -8.29 -8.87
CA GLU A 13 11.13 -8.55 -8.29
C GLU A 13 10.33 -7.24 -8.14
N MET A 14 11.02 -6.12 -7.90
CA MET A 14 10.37 -4.80 -7.85
C MET A 14 9.77 -4.41 -9.20
N TYR A 15 10.43 -4.68 -10.32
CA TYR A 15 9.89 -4.32 -11.63
C TYR A 15 8.69 -5.18 -12.04
N ARG A 16 8.64 -6.43 -11.56
CA ARG A 16 7.49 -7.31 -11.80
C ARG A 16 6.21 -6.76 -11.20
N VAL A 17 6.31 -6.11 -10.04
CA VAL A 17 5.14 -5.52 -9.36
C VAL A 17 4.77 -4.12 -9.83
N LEU A 18 5.65 -3.45 -10.59
CA LEU A 18 5.30 -2.18 -11.23
C LEU A 18 4.40 -2.42 -12.44
N ASP A 19 3.47 -1.48 -12.63
CA ASP A 19 2.71 -1.33 -13.87
C ASP A 19 3.65 -1.18 -15.07
N GLY A 20 3.22 -1.66 -16.23
CA GLY A 20 4.09 -1.80 -17.40
C GLY A 20 4.74 -0.49 -17.87
N ASP A 21 4.03 0.63 -17.72
CA ASP A 21 4.46 1.99 -18.02
C ASP A 21 5.40 2.61 -16.98
N LEU A 22 5.48 2.01 -15.78
CA LEU A 22 6.36 2.45 -14.69
C LEU A 22 7.65 1.65 -14.59
N ARG A 23 7.84 0.63 -15.45
CA ARG A 23 9.07 -0.18 -15.47
C ARG A 23 10.21 0.63 -16.11
N PRO A 24 11.44 0.51 -15.59
CA PRO A 24 12.58 1.17 -16.21
C PRO A 24 12.82 0.61 -17.62
N LEU A 25 13.21 1.49 -18.52
CA LEU A 25 13.74 1.10 -19.83
C LEU A 25 15.11 0.45 -19.65
N THR A 26 15.44 -0.50 -20.54
CA THR A 26 16.79 -1.07 -20.59
C THR A 26 17.81 0.03 -20.91
N PRO A 27 18.86 0.22 -20.10
CA PRO A 27 19.84 1.26 -20.37
C PRO A 27 20.76 0.88 -21.54
N ASP A 28 21.32 1.91 -22.19
CA ASP A 28 22.45 1.75 -23.10
C ASP A 28 23.76 1.73 -22.29
N ASN A 29 24.46 0.60 -22.33
CA ASN A 29 25.71 0.40 -21.57
C ASN A 29 26.89 1.24 -22.09
N THR A 30 26.76 1.87 -23.25
CA THR A 30 27.78 2.74 -23.84
C THR A 30 27.56 4.22 -23.51
N ASP A 31 26.36 4.57 -23.04
CA ASP A 31 25.98 5.92 -22.65
C ASP A 31 25.88 6.04 -21.12
N THR A 32 26.79 6.83 -20.54
CA THR A 32 26.82 7.11 -19.11
C THR A 32 25.51 7.72 -18.61
N GLN A 33 24.89 8.62 -19.38
CA GLN A 33 23.66 9.27 -18.96
C GLN A 33 22.48 8.29 -18.91
N SER A 34 22.40 7.38 -19.91
CA SER A 34 21.40 6.31 -19.92
C SER A 34 21.50 5.42 -18.67
N MET A 35 22.72 5.06 -18.29
CA MET A 35 22.98 4.28 -17.07
C MET A 35 22.57 5.02 -15.80
N GLU A 36 22.88 6.32 -15.68
CA GLU A 36 22.51 7.14 -14.52
C GLU A 36 20.98 7.26 -14.38
N ILE A 37 20.28 7.52 -15.48
CA ILE A 37 18.80 7.57 -15.50
C ILE A 37 18.22 6.25 -15.02
N PHE A 38 18.75 5.12 -15.51
CA PHE A 38 18.30 3.81 -15.07
C PHE A 38 18.50 3.61 -13.57
N GLN A 39 19.69 3.94 -13.02
CA GLN A 39 19.94 3.82 -11.58
C GLN A 39 19.00 4.69 -10.74
N LEU A 40 18.78 5.93 -11.17
CA LEU A 40 17.87 6.85 -10.48
C LEU A 40 16.43 6.32 -10.50
N HIS A 41 15.97 5.79 -11.63
CA HIS A 41 14.64 5.18 -11.75
C HIS A 41 14.43 4.08 -10.71
N LYS A 42 15.46 3.25 -10.45
CA LYS A 42 15.35 2.18 -9.45
C LYS A 42 15.07 2.72 -8.05
N LEU A 43 15.71 3.83 -7.68
CA LEU A 43 15.50 4.47 -6.38
C LEU A 43 14.08 5.04 -6.27
N ILE A 44 13.64 5.75 -7.31
CA ILE A 44 12.30 6.35 -7.34
C ILE A 44 11.21 5.27 -7.33
N ALA A 45 11.39 4.19 -8.09
CA ALA A 45 10.47 3.06 -8.10
C ALA A 45 10.34 2.41 -6.71
N LYS A 46 11.44 2.32 -5.95
CA LYS A 46 11.44 1.85 -4.56
C LYS A 46 10.55 2.71 -3.68
N ASP A 47 10.76 4.02 -3.75
CA ASP A 47 10.00 4.95 -2.93
C ASP A 47 8.53 4.98 -3.32
N TYR A 48 8.22 4.90 -4.63
CA TYR A 48 6.85 4.78 -5.13
C TYR A 48 6.13 3.55 -4.54
N LEU A 49 6.73 2.36 -4.62
CA LEU A 49 6.14 1.13 -4.09
C LEU A 49 5.93 1.18 -2.57
N LYS A 50 6.85 1.83 -1.85
CA LYS A 50 6.69 2.07 -0.41
C LYS A 50 5.46 2.95 -0.13
N VAL A 51 5.32 4.06 -0.85
CA VAL A 51 4.16 4.96 -0.71
C VAL A 51 2.86 4.23 -1.08
N GLN A 52 2.84 3.43 -2.14
CA GLN A 52 1.67 2.63 -2.52
C GLN A 52 1.27 1.64 -1.41
N THR A 53 2.25 1.01 -0.76
CA THR A 53 2.01 0.12 0.38
C THR A 53 1.42 0.89 1.56
N ASP A 54 1.98 2.05 1.89
CA ASP A 54 1.50 2.89 3.00
C ASP A 54 0.05 3.36 2.76
N VAL A 55 -0.28 3.77 1.52
CA VAL A 55 -1.65 4.15 1.12
C VAL A 55 -2.61 2.97 1.28
N ALA A 56 -2.23 1.78 0.82
CA ALA A 56 -3.06 0.58 0.94
C ALA A 56 -3.31 0.21 2.41
N LEU A 57 -2.27 0.27 3.26
CA LEU A 57 -2.36 0.00 4.70
C LEU A 57 -3.24 1.03 5.41
N ALA A 58 -3.08 2.32 5.09
CA ALA A 58 -3.92 3.37 5.64
C ALA A 58 -5.40 3.17 5.26
N GLY A 59 -5.67 2.81 4.00
CA GLY A 59 -7.01 2.47 3.53
C GLY A 59 -7.61 1.27 4.27
N GLN A 60 -6.81 0.23 4.52
CA GLN A 60 -7.25 -0.92 5.31
C GLN A 60 -7.61 -0.53 6.74
N ARG A 61 -6.73 0.19 7.45
CA ARG A 61 -6.95 0.63 8.83
C ARG A 61 -8.20 1.50 8.95
N LYS A 62 -8.43 2.38 7.98
CA LYS A 62 -9.66 3.20 7.91
C LYS A 62 -10.91 2.32 7.80
N ARG A 63 -10.92 1.32 6.91
CA ARG A 63 -12.07 0.40 6.76
C ARG A 63 -12.33 -0.38 8.06
N GLU A 64 -11.28 -0.89 8.70
CA GLU A 64 -11.40 -1.61 9.96
C GLU A 64 -11.96 -0.72 11.09
N ALA A 65 -11.52 0.54 11.17
CA ALA A 65 -12.03 1.51 12.14
C ALA A 65 -13.53 1.79 11.92
N LEU A 66 -13.94 2.06 10.67
CA LEU A 66 -15.34 2.30 10.33
C LEU A 66 -16.23 1.09 10.66
N GLN A 67 -15.76 -0.13 10.38
CA GLN A 67 -16.47 -1.35 10.73
C GLN A 67 -16.63 -1.54 12.25
N LYS A 68 -15.60 -1.20 13.04
CA LYS A 68 -15.67 -1.26 14.51
C LYS A 68 -16.67 -0.24 15.06
N MET A 69 -16.64 1.00 14.55
CA MET A 69 -17.58 2.05 14.95
C MET A 69 -19.03 1.65 14.64
N SER A 70 -19.31 1.17 13.42
CA SER A 70 -20.65 0.73 13.04
C SER A 70 -21.18 -0.42 13.91
N LYS A 71 -20.31 -1.37 14.29
CA LYS A 71 -20.68 -2.45 15.21
C LYS A 71 -21.01 -1.91 16.60
N MET A 72 -20.21 -0.97 17.10
CA MET A 72 -20.43 -0.34 18.40
C MET A 72 -21.75 0.45 18.44
N GLU A 73 -22.03 1.25 17.41
CA GLU A 73 -23.30 1.98 17.29
C GLU A 73 -24.51 1.03 17.28
N ALA A 74 -24.39 -0.12 16.60
CA ALA A 74 -25.44 -1.13 16.58
C ALA A 74 -25.64 -1.78 17.96
N THR A 75 -24.57 -2.07 18.70
CA THR A 75 -24.68 -2.62 20.06
C THR A 75 -25.29 -1.62 21.02
N ASP A 76 -24.85 -0.35 20.97
CA ASP A 76 -25.35 0.70 21.84
C ASP A 76 -26.86 0.93 21.61
N LYS A 77 -27.29 0.92 20.35
CA LYS A 77 -28.71 1.04 19.99
C LYS A 77 -29.56 -0.11 20.54
N LEU A 78 -29.05 -1.34 20.48
CA LEU A 78 -29.74 -2.52 21.02
C LEU A 78 -29.84 -2.47 22.55
N GLU A 79 -28.79 -1.99 23.22
CA GLU A 79 -28.78 -1.83 24.67
C GLU A 79 -29.77 -0.76 25.13
N ILE A 80 -29.78 0.39 24.48
CA ILE A 80 -30.76 1.47 24.74
C ILE A 80 -32.19 0.93 24.57
N GLN A 81 -32.45 0.17 23.51
CA GLN A 81 -33.79 -0.40 23.26
C GLN A 81 -34.23 -1.37 24.37
N LYS A 82 -33.34 -2.24 24.84
CA LYS A 82 -33.66 -3.13 25.98
C LYS A 82 -34.01 -2.34 27.24
N LEU A 83 -33.21 -1.33 27.56
CA LEU A 83 -33.45 -0.47 28.73
C LEU A 83 -34.75 0.33 28.62
N THR A 84 -35.21 0.68 27.41
CA THR A 84 -36.51 1.32 27.22
C THR A 84 -37.68 0.35 27.35
N ASP A 85 -37.51 -0.91 26.94
CA ASP A 85 -38.56 -1.93 27.01
C ASP A 85 -38.77 -2.46 28.45
N GLU A 86 -37.78 -2.30 29.32
CA GLU A 86 -37.82 -2.66 30.75
C GLU A 86 -38.49 -1.58 31.65
N LYS A 87 -38.87 -0.43 31.10
CA LYS A 87 -39.50 0.70 31.79
C LYS A 87 -41.02 0.74 31.60
#